data_AF-A0AAV2JYC1-F1
#
_entry.id   AF-A0AAV2JYC1-F1
#
_cell.length_a   1.000
_cell.length_b   1.000
_cell.length_c   1.000
_cell.angle_alpha   90.00
_cell.angle_beta   90.00
_cell.angle_gamma   90.00
#
_symmetry.space_group_name_H-M   'P 1'
#
loop_
_entity.id
_entity.type
_entity.pdbx_description
1 polymer ?
#
loop_
_entity_poly.entity_id
_entity_poly.type
_entity_poly.pdbx_seq_one_letter_code
_entity_poly.pdbx_strand_id
1 'polypeptide(L)'
;MCLKLVAPEYAHKPWNRYKEFLHFLEQRQVSSVLFSYKDSRFGCLSRAAAVLIHHFGHLTEFLSQNPHINNRLACLVREVMELPYLKVVLVVFACLGVHLVEPFYARTIEKDATHSQLREFYKGLHTGLGQPISDSYTAFITPEYPVVSEKLFSSVKRTYTEEVLNSVSDVAAEHLDEVKKLIALMQPHLKTVLARQRRDYGIDEETFPMDYPVREQAGDIDGTPVHNIGMERQCGKVDYRLKKLADVSWGLTDHVAIRPPQGPQAEPQQEVKNQYMRSNFY
;
A
#
# COMPACT_ATOMS: atom_id res chain seq x y z
N MET A 1 10.43 -5.86 -1.89
CA MET A 1 10.97 -6.63 -3.03
C MET A 1 10.29 -7.99 -3.17
N CYS A 2 10.00 -8.72 -2.08
CA CYS A 2 9.29 -10.02 -2.06
C CYS A 2 7.96 -10.08 -2.83
N LEU A 3 7.24 -8.97 -2.92
CA LEU A 3 5.90 -8.93 -3.49
C LEU A 3 5.84 -9.18 -5.00
N LYS A 4 6.95 -9.03 -5.76
CA LYS A 4 6.90 -9.26 -7.22
C LYS A 4 6.93 -10.74 -7.61
N LEU A 5 7.20 -11.64 -6.66
CA LEU A 5 7.34 -13.08 -6.91
C LEU A 5 5.98 -13.71 -7.23
N VAL A 6 4.95 -13.19 -6.56
CA VAL A 6 3.55 -13.61 -6.61
C VAL A 6 2.65 -12.37 -6.60
N ALA A 7 3.07 -11.35 -7.34
CA ALA A 7 2.27 -10.15 -7.57
C ALA A 7 1.28 -10.40 -8.72
N PRO A 8 -0.02 -10.08 -8.55
CA PRO A 8 -1.00 -10.19 -9.61
C PRO A 8 -0.60 -9.41 -10.87
N GLU A 9 0.02 -8.25 -10.73
CA GLU A 9 0.38 -7.39 -11.87
C GLU A 9 1.48 -7.96 -12.77
N TYR A 10 2.24 -8.95 -12.30
CA TYR A 10 3.24 -9.67 -13.08
C TYR A 10 2.81 -11.09 -13.43
N ALA A 11 1.56 -11.49 -13.17
CA ALA A 11 1.05 -12.84 -13.45
C ALA A 11 1.15 -13.27 -14.93
N HIS A 12 1.26 -12.30 -15.84
CA HIS A 12 1.48 -12.53 -17.27
C HIS A 12 2.94 -12.89 -17.62
N LYS A 13 3.88 -12.70 -16.68
CA LYS A 13 5.31 -13.00 -16.89
C LYS A 13 5.59 -14.47 -16.58
N PRO A 14 6.31 -15.20 -17.45
CA PRO A 14 6.53 -16.64 -17.27
C PRO A 14 7.40 -17.01 -16.06
N TRP A 15 8.18 -16.05 -15.55
CA TRP A 15 8.98 -16.22 -14.33
C TRP A 15 8.20 -15.96 -13.04
N ASN A 16 7.01 -15.36 -13.15
CA ASN A 16 6.14 -15.08 -12.02
C ASN A 16 5.16 -16.26 -11.88
N ARG A 17 5.22 -16.92 -10.73
CA ARG A 17 4.48 -18.16 -10.46
C ARG A 17 3.21 -17.89 -9.66
N TYR A 18 2.56 -16.75 -9.95
CA TYR A 18 1.40 -16.28 -9.18
C TYR A 18 0.24 -17.27 -9.20
N LYS A 19 -0.09 -17.83 -10.38
CA LYS A 19 -1.21 -18.78 -10.51
C LYS A 19 -0.92 -20.08 -9.76
N GLU A 20 0.30 -20.58 -9.89
CA GLU A 20 0.76 -21.78 -9.21
C GLU A 20 0.77 -21.59 -7.68
N PHE A 21 1.20 -20.41 -7.21
CA PHE A 21 1.15 -20.07 -5.79
C PHE A 21 -0.28 -19.90 -5.28
N LEU A 22 -1.17 -19.27 -6.04
CA LEU A 22 -2.59 -19.18 -5.68
C LEU A 22 -3.24 -20.56 -5.54
N HIS A 23 -2.96 -21.46 -6.49
CA HIS A 23 -3.44 -22.83 -6.42
C HIS A 23 -2.87 -23.57 -5.20
N PHE A 24 -1.58 -23.33 -4.88
CA PHE A 24 -0.94 -23.88 -3.69
C PHE A 24 -1.60 -23.40 -2.38
N LEU A 25 -2.02 -22.13 -2.31
CA LEU A 25 -2.76 -21.58 -1.16
C LEU A 25 -4.17 -22.17 -1.06
N GLU A 26 -4.86 -22.28 -2.20
CA GLU A 26 -6.19 -22.87 -2.30
C GLU A 26 -6.20 -24.32 -1.81
N GLN A 27 -5.21 -25.13 -2.21
CA GLN A 27 -5.04 -26.51 -1.73
C GLN A 27 -4.87 -26.62 -0.21
N ARG A 28 -4.34 -25.57 0.43
CA ARG A 28 -4.14 -25.47 1.89
C ARG A 28 -5.32 -24.81 2.61
N GLN A 29 -6.37 -24.43 1.87
CA GLN A 29 -7.51 -23.69 2.40
C GLN A 29 -7.10 -22.37 3.08
N VAL A 30 -6.02 -21.76 2.58
CA VAL A 30 -5.52 -20.47 3.08
C VAL A 30 -6.13 -19.35 2.26
N SER A 31 -6.52 -18.29 2.96
CA SER A 31 -6.97 -17.04 2.38
C SER A 31 -6.03 -16.56 1.27
N SER A 32 -6.53 -16.44 0.04
CA SER A 32 -5.74 -15.96 -1.10
C SER A 32 -5.57 -14.44 -1.12
N VAL A 33 -5.74 -13.79 0.04
CA VAL A 33 -5.52 -12.35 0.24
C VAL A 33 -4.07 -12.04 -0.08
N LEU A 34 -3.85 -11.64 -1.33
CA LEU A 34 -2.57 -11.20 -1.86
C LEU A 34 -2.66 -9.74 -2.26
N PHE A 35 -1.50 -9.09 -2.28
CA PHE A 35 -1.43 -7.68 -2.58
C PHE A 35 -1.62 -7.44 -4.08
N SER A 36 -2.79 -6.93 -4.45
CA SER A 36 -2.94 -6.17 -5.69
C SER A 36 -2.48 -4.74 -5.42
N TYR A 37 -1.35 -4.33 -6.01
CA TYR A 37 -0.93 -2.92 -5.93
C TYR A 37 -1.97 -1.96 -6.51
N LYS A 38 -2.91 -2.49 -7.30
CA LYS A 38 -3.96 -1.74 -8.00
C LYS A 38 -4.94 -1.03 -7.07
N ASP A 39 -5.14 -1.53 -5.86
CA ASP A 39 -6.19 -1.01 -4.97
C ASP A 39 -5.63 -0.37 -3.70
N SER A 40 -4.32 -0.42 -3.49
CA SER A 40 -3.65 0.12 -2.29
C SER A 40 -2.83 1.36 -2.63
N ARG A 41 -3.47 2.53 -2.60
CA ARG A 41 -2.89 3.83 -2.95
C ARG A 41 -1.86 4.33 -1.93
N PHE A 42 -1.96 3.90 -0.67
CA PHE A 42 -1.15 4.33 0.47
C PHE A 42 -0.78 3.17 1.38
N GLY A 43 0.24 3.35 2.22
CA GLY A 43 0.64 2.31 3.18
C GLY A 43 1.09 1.00 2.53
N CYS A 44 1.40 1.01 1.22
CA CYS A 44 1.68 -0.22 0.47
C CYS A 44 2.81 -1.02 1.10
N LEU A 45 3.81 -0.35 1.68
CA LEU A 45 4.88 -1.04 2.41
C LEU A 45 4.36 -1.72 3.67
N SER A 46 3.61 -1.00 4.52
CA SER A 46 3.08 -1.54 5.77
C SER A 46 2.06 -2.66 5.56
N ARG A 47 1.11 -2.46 4.65
CA ARG A 47 0.12 -3.47 4.31
C ARG A 47 0.75 -4.67 3.65
N ALA A 48 1.69 -4.45 2.74
CA ALA A 48 2.40 -5.55 2.15
C ALA A 48 3.30 -6.29 3.15
N ALA A 49 3.84 -5.60 4.15
CA ALA A 49 4.56 -6.24 5.24
C ALA A 49 3.64 -7.17 6.03
N ALA A 50 2.41 -6.73 6.36
CA ALA A 50 1.40 -7.55 7.02
C ALA A 50 1.03 -8.80 6.20
N VAL A 51 0.71 -8.60 4.91
CA VAL A 51 0.37 -9.71 3.99
C VAL A 51 1.56 -10.67 3.80
N LEU A 52 2.78 -10.15 3.75
CA LEU A 52 3.98 -11.00 3.67
C LEU A 52 4.19 -11.82 4.94
N ILE A 53 3.91 -11.27 6.12
CA ILE A 53 3.96 -12.02 7.38
C ILE A 53 2.92 -13.15 7.36
N HIS A 54 1.67 -12.85 6.99
CA HIS A 54 0.60 -13.83 6.86
C HIS A 54 0.99 -15.00 5.92
N HIS A 55 1.59 -14.68 4.77
CA HIS A 55 1.99 -15.68 3.78
C HIS A 55 3.42 -16.21 3.96
N PHE A 56 4.16 -15.83 5.01
CA PHE A 56 5.59 -16.09 5.10
C PHE A 56 5.90 -17.59 5.09
N GLY A 57 5.18 -18.37 5.91
CA GLY A 57 5.32 -19.82 5.97
C GLY A 57 4.98 -20.49 4.63
N HIS A 58 3.88 -20.07 4.01
CA HIS A 58 3.42 -20.59 2.73
C HIS A 58 4.38 -20.30 1.59
N LEU A 59 4.97 -19.10 1.54
CA LEU A 59 6.01 -18.75 0.58
C LEU A 59 7.26 -19.62 0.78
N THR A 60 7.64 -19.87 2.04
CA THR A 60 8.83 -20.68 2.37
C THR A 60 8.64 -22.12 1.89
N GLU A 61 7.49 -22.70 2.21
CA GLU A 61 7.11 -24.04 1.79
C GLU A 61 6.99 -24.15 0.26
N PHE A 62 6.35 -23.19 -0.39
CA PHE A 62 6.21 -23.19 -1.84
C PHE A 62 7.57 -23.15 -2.55
N LEU A 63 8.49 -22.31 -2.08
CA LEU A 63 9.82 -22.16 -2.69
C LEU A 63 10.76 -23.33 -2.41
N SER A 64 10.56 -24.06 -1.31
CA SER A 64 11.31 -25.29 -1.01
C SER A 64 10.83 -26.45 -1.87
N GLN A 65 9.53 -26.56 -2.13
CA GLN A 65 8.95 -27.56 -3.04
C GLN A 65 9.27 -27.30 -4.51
N ASN A 66 9.62 -26.06 -4.87
CA ASN A 66 9.90 -25.63 -6.23
C ASN A 66 11.32 -25.04 -6.37
N PRO A 67 12.38 -25.84 -6.15
CA PRO A 67 13.77 -25.35 -6.15
C PRO A 67 14.21 -24.81 -7.53
N HIS A 68 13.57 -25.26 -8.60
CA HIS A 68 13.82 -24.83 -9.97
C HIS A 68 13.38 -23.38 -10.25
N ILE A 69 12.56 -22.75 -9.39
CA ILE A 69 12.22 -21.33 -9.50
C ILE A 69 13.43 -20.51 -9.09
N ASN A 70 14.23 -20.04 -10.05
CA ASN A 70 15.52 -19.38 -9.83
C ASN A 70 15.56 -17.94 -10.36
N ASN A 71 14.41 -17.30 -10.52
CA ASN A 71 14.41 -15.87 -10.86
C ASN A 71 15.08 -15.08 -9.73
N ARG A 72 15.70 -13.94 -10.06
CA ARG A 72 16.48 -13.11 -9.12
C ARG A 72 15.73 -12.79 -7.81
N LEU A 73 14.41 -12.69 -7.88
CA LEU A 73 13.60 -12.43 -6.72
C LEU A 73 13.35 -13.67 -5.86
N ALA A 74 13.16 -14.85 -6.45
CA ALA A 74 13.08 -16.10 -5.72
C ALA A 74 14.37 -16.39 -4.94
N CYS A 75 15.53 -16.13 -5.58
CA CYS A 75 16.83 -16.23 -4.93
C CYS A 75 16.93 -15.27 -3.73
N LEU A 76 16.59 -13.99 -3.93
CA LEU A 76 16.59 -13.01 -2.84
C LEU A 76 15.65 -13.42 -1.71
N VAL A 77 14.44 -13.90 -2.02
CA VAL A 77 13.47 -14.36 -1.01
C VAL A 77 14.06 -15.51 -0.20
N ARG A 78 14.70 -16.50 -0.83
CA ARG A 78 15.37 -17.60 -0.12
C ARG A 78 16.51 -17.10 0.78
N GLU A 79 17.33 -16.16 0.30
CA GLU A 79 18.43 -15.59 1.08
C GLU A 79 17.94 -14.84 2.32
N VAL A 80 16.79 -14.17 2.23
CA VAL A 80 16.26 -13.38 3.35
C VAL A 80 15.27 -14.15 4.24
N MET A 81 14.77 -15.30 3.78
CA MET A 81 13.84 -16.16 4.52
C MET A 81 14.45 -16.72 5.81
N GLU A 82 15.76 -16.94 5.80
CA GLU A 82 16.49 -17.46 6.96
C GLU A 82 16.86 -16.37 7.96
N LEU A 83 16.45 -15.11 7.75
CA LEU A 83 16.76 -13.99 8.64
C LEU A 83 15.60 -13.75 9.62
N PRO A 84 15.70 -14.15 10.90
CA PRO A 84 14.61 -13.97 11.87
C PRO A 84 14.24 -12.50 12.05
N TYR A 85 15.25 -11.62 12.00
CA TYR A 85 15.08 -10.17 12.14
C TYR A 85 14.21 -9.55 11.03
N LEU A 86 14.14 -10.16 9.84
CA LEU A 86 13.27 -9.66 8.78
C LEU A 86 11.79 -9.69 9.20
N LYS A 87 11.36 -10.75 9.89
CA LYS A 87 9.98 -10.86 10.39
C LYS A 87 9.66 -9.73 11.36
N VAL A 88 10.56 -9.44 12.30
CA VAL A 88 10.44 -8.33 13.24
C VAL A 88 10.26 -7.00 12.51
N VAL A 89 11.12 -6.73 11.52
CA VAL A 89 11.05 -5.49 10.73
C VAL A 89 9.72 -5.38 9.98
N LEU A 90 9.25 -6.48 9.36
CA LEU A 90 7.97 -6.50 8.66
C LEU A 90 6.79 -6.27 9.61
N VAL A 91 6.79 -6.90 10.79
CA VAL A 91 5.79 -6.67 11.84
C VAL A 91 5.77 -5.20 12.26
N VAL A 92 6.93 -4.59 12.51
CA VAL A 92 7.01 -3.17 12.86
C VAL A 92 6.42 -2.27 11.77
N PHE A 93 6.73 -2.53 10.49
CA PHE A 93 6.11 -1.79 9.40
C PHE A 93 4.59 -1.97 9.34
N ALA A 94 4.09 -3.19 9.58
CA ALA A 94 2.67 -3.48 9.63
C ALA A 94 1.98 -2.69 10.77
N CYS A 95 2.53 -2.75 11.99
CA CYS A 95 1.96 -2.05 13.13
C CYS A 95 1.97 -0.53 12.95
N LEU A 96 3.08 0.04 12.44
CA LEU A 96 3.14 1.46 12.08
C LEU A 96 2.11 1.80 10.98
N GLY A 97 1.87 0.89 10.06
CA GLY A 97 0.80 0.98 9.06
C GLY A 97 -0.56 1.23 9.67
N VAL A 98 -0.98 0.28 10.51
CA VAL A 98 -2.31 0.22 11.09
C VAL A 98 -2.54 1.36 12.08
N HIS A 99 -1.56 1.68 12.93
CA HIS A 99 -1.73 2.68 13.99
C HIS A 99 -1.42 4.11 13.55
N LEU A 100 -0.49 4.32 12.61
CA LEU A 100 0.02 5.66 12.29
C LEU A 100 -0.23 6.03 10.82
N VAL A 101 0.36 5.27 9.90
CA VAL A 101 0.53 5.68 8.51
C VAL A 101 -0.83 5.76 7.79
N GLU A 102 -1.65 4.71 7.91
CA GLU A 102 -2.95 4.70 7.24
C GLU A 102 -3.97 5.65 7.87
N PRO A 103 -4.11 5.74 9.21
CA PRO A 103 -4.94 6.78 9.83
C PRO A 103 -4.51 8.19 9.45
N PHE A 104 -3.19 8.46 9.40
CA PHE A 104 -2.66 9.75 8.95
C PHE A 104 -3.09 10.09 7.53
N TYR A 105 -2.95 9.15 6.60
CA TYR A 105 -3.36 9.37 5.21
C TYR A 105 -4.87 9.55 5.09
N ALA A 106 -5.65 8.68 5.73
CA ALA A 106 -7.11 8.74 5.69
C ALA A 106 -7.63 10.09 6.20
N ARG A 107 -7.08 10.60 7.31
CA ARG A 107 -7.45 11.93 7.82
C ARG A 107 -6.97 13.08 6.93
N THR A 108 -5.79 12.95 6.32
CA THR A 108 -5.21 14.01 5.49
C THR A 108 -5.90 14.18 4.13
N ILE A 109 -6.55 13.13 3.62
CA ILE A 109 -7.28 13.15 2.33
C ILE A 109 -8.81 13.21 2.51
N GLU A 110 -9.27 13.31 3.74
CA GLU A 110 -10.69 13.42 4.04
C GLU A 110 -11.24 14.74 3.49
N LYS A 111 -12.26 14.64 2.63
CA LYS A 111 -12.78 15.78 1.85
C LYS A 111 -13.27 16.93 2.70
N ASP A 112 -13.82 16.60 3.86
CA ASP A 112 -14.48 17.55 4.77
C ASP A 112 -13.57 17.91 5.96
N ALA A 113 -12.28 17.54 5.93
CA ALA A 113 -11.35 17.90 6.98
C ALA A 113 -10.99 19.39 6.92
N THR A 114 -11.20 20.09 8.03
CA THR A 114 -10.84 21.51 8.16
C THR A 114 -9.38 21.70 8.58
N HIS A 115 -8.82 22.89 8.39
CA HIS A 115 -7.46 23.17 8.86
C HIS A 115 -7.35 23.06 10.40
N SER A 116 -8.36 23.47 11.17
CA SER A 116 -8.35 23.31 12.63
C SER A 116 -8.33 21.84 13.03
N GLN A 117 -9.18 21.03 12.39
CA GLN A 117 -9.22 19.59 12.58
C GLN A 117 -7.89 18.88 12.26
N LEU A 118 -7.23 19.26 11.16
CA LEU A 118 -5.91 18.72 10.81
C LEU A 118 -4.83 19.19 11.78
N ARG A 119 -4.91 20.44 12.25
CA ARG A 119 -3.98 20.97 13.26
C ARG A 119 -4.03 20.16 14.54
N GLU A 120 -5.23 19.95 15.09
CA GLU A 120 -5.45 19.14 16.28
C GLU A 120 -4.96 17.71 16.07
N PHE A 121 -5.27 17.14 14.90
CA PHE A 121 -4.81 15.81 14.54
C PHE A 121 -3.29 15.69 14.52
N TYR A 122 -2.59 16.58 13.82
CA TYR A 122 -1.14 16.54 13.72
C TYR A 122 -0.43 16.84 15.04
N LYS A 123 -0.96 17.77 15.85
CA LYS A 123 -0.44 18.01 17.20
C LYS A 123 -0.62 16.79 18.10
N GLY A 124 -1.80 16.18 18.09
CA GLY A 124 -2.06 14.96 18.85
C GLY A 124 -1.15 13.80 18.43
N LEU A 125 -0.93 13.61 17.12
CA LEU A 125 -0.01 12.61 16.61
C LEU A 125 1.43 12.90 17.03
N HIS A 126 1.88 14.15 16.94
CA HIS A 126 3.23 14.55 17.34
C HIS A 126 3.47 14.31 18.84
N THR A 127 2.50 14.62 19.69
CA THR A 127 2.55 14.33 21.13
C THR A 127 2.59 12.82 21.36
N GLY A 128 1.72 12.05 20.72
CA GLY A 128 1.65 10.60 20.86
C GLY A 128 2.93 9.88 20.39
N LEU A 129 3.55 10.34 19.30
CA LEU A 129 4.86 9.83 18.84
C LEU A 129 6.01 10.13 19.80
N GLY A 130 5.81 11.02 20.77
CA GLY A 130 6.76 11.27 21.86
C GLY A 130 6.57 10.37 23.07
N GLN A 131 5.54 9.51 23.08
CA GLN A 131 5.26 8.60 24.18
C GLN A 131 5.72 7.18 23.86
N PRO A 132 6.16 6.40 24.87
CA PRO A 132 6.37 4.97 24.71
C PRO A 132 5.10 4.26 24.25
N ILE A 133 5.24 3.23 23.41
CA ILE A 133 4.09 2.44 22.98
C ILE A 133 3.53 1.56 24.11
N SER A 134 2.22 1.32 24.05
CA SER A 134 1.51 0.43 24.97
C SER A 134 1.92 -1.05 24.81
N ASP A 135 1.71 -1.85 25.86
CA ASP A 135 1.90 -3.31 25.80
C ASP A 135 0.93 -3.98 24.82
N SER A 136 -0.24 -3.36 24.60
CA SER A 136 -1.28 -3.81 23.69
C SER A 136 -1.08 -3.34 22.24
N TYR A 137 0.03 -2.65 21.93
CA TYR A 137 0.27 -2.05 20.61
C TYR A 137 0.14 -3.05 19.45
N THR A 138 0.54 -4.30 19.67
CA THR A 138 0.52 -5.34 18.63
C THR A 138 -0.78 -6.13 18.59
N ALA A 139 -1.72 -5.89 19.51
CA ALA A 139 -2.99 -6.61 19.58
C ALA A 139 -4.08 -6.01 18.67
N PHE A 140 -3.87 -4.79 18.16
CA PHE A 140 -4.79 -4.08 17.27
C PHE A 140 -6.24 -3.97 17.81
N ILE A 141 -6.39 -3.86 19.13
CA ILE A 141 -7.70 -3.75 19.80
C ILE A 141 -8.16 -2.29 19.77
N THR A 142 -7.29 -1.38 20.20
CA THR A 142 -7.53 0.07 20.28
C THR A 142 -6.45 0.83 19.52
N PRO A 143 -6.71 2.06 19.07
CA PRO A 143 -5.69 2.92 18.49
C PRO A 143 -4.63 3.26 19.52
N GLU A 144 -3.35 3.22 19.12
CA GLU A 144 -2.23 3.60 19.96
C GLU A 144 -2.18 5.12 20.21
N TYR A 145 -2.51 5.91 19.20
CA TYR A 145 -2.45 7.37 19.29
C TYR A 145 -3.84 7.92 19.64
N PRO A 146 -4.02 8.62 20.77
CA PRO A 146 -5.35 9.07 21.23
C PRO A 146 -6.12 9.96 20.25
N VAL A 147 -5.39 10.63 19.34
CA VAL A 147 -5.97 11.51 18.33
C VAL A 147 -6.60 10.72 17.16
N VAL A 148 -6.27 9.43 17.02
CA VAL A 148 -6.90 8.54 16.06
C VAL A 148 -8.17 8.00 16.70
N SER A 149 -9.32 8.39 16.17
CA SER A 149 -10.60 7.90 16.68
C SER A 149 -10.80 6.40 16.44
N GLU A 150 -11.57 5.74 17.31
CA GLU A 150 -11.93 4.33 17.15
C GLU A 150 -12.61 4.03 15.81
N LYS A 151 -13.44 4.95 15.33
CA LYS A 151 -14.09 4.84 14.03
C LYS A 151 -13.07 4.82 12.89
N LEU A 152 -12.09 5.73 12.93
CA LEU A 152 -11.02 5.81 11.94
C LEU A 152 -10.14 4.56 12.01
N PHE A 153 -9.71 4.17 13.20
CA PHE A 153 -8.90 2.97 13.43
C PHE A 153 -9.61 1.70 12.92
N SER A 154 -10.88 1.51 13.28
CA SER A 154 -11.70 0.37 12.83
C SER A 154 -11.92 0.36 11.31
N SER A 155 -11.99 1.53 10.67
CA SER A 155 -12.07 1.61 9.21
C SER A 155 -10.78 1.14 8.54
N VAL A 156 -9.62 1.54 9.08
CA VAL A 156 -8.30 1.10 8.61
C VAL A 156 -8.11 -0.39 8.85
N LYS A 157 -8.39 -0.88 10.07
CA LYS A 157 -8.25 -2.28 10.47
C LYS A 157 -8.98 -3.23 9.52
N ARG A 158 -10.22 -2.89 9.13
CA ARG A 158 -11.04 -3.69 8.20
C ARG A 158 -10.39 -3.90 6.83
N THR A 159 -9.49 -3.00 6.41
CA THR A 159 -8.80 -3.14 5.12
C THR A 159 -7.66 -4.16 5.12
N TYR A 160 -7.22 -4.63 6.29
CA TYR A 160 -6.18 -5.65 6.42
C TYR A 160 -6.72 -7.08 6.47
N THR A 161 -8.01 -7.26 6.78
CA THR A 161 -8.65 -8.52 7.24
C THR A 161 -8.16 -8.98 8.63
N GLU A 162 -9.00 -9.75 9.32
CA GLU A 162 -8.69 -10.23 10.68
C GLU A 162 -7.58 -11.29 10.67
N GLU A 163 -7.60 -12.20 9.70
CA GLU A 163 -6.61 -13.27 9.55
C GLU A 163 -5.18 -12.73 9.41
N VAL A 164 -4.99 -11.68 8.59
CA VAL A 164 -3.68 -11.06 8.38
C VAL A 164 -3.21 -10.37 9.66
N LEU A 165 -4.10 -9.64 10.34
CA LEU A 165 -3.75 -8.96 11.59
C LEU A 165 -3.41 -9.96 12.69
N ASN A 166 -4.13 -11.07 12.78
CA ASN A 166 -3.81 -12.15 13.72
C ASN A 166 -2.42 -12.73 13.45
N SER A 167 -2.08 -13.00 12.19
CA SER A 167 -0.72 -13.46 11.84
C SER A 167 0.37 -12.45 12.21
N VAL A 168 0.09 -11.14 12.09
CA VAL A 168 1.02 -10.10 12.55
C VAL A 168 1.14 -10.11 14.07
N SER A 169 0.02 -10.20 14.80
CA SER A 169 -0.01 -10.26 16.27
C SER A 169 0.75 -11.48 16.80
N ASP A 170 0.58 -12.65 16.18
CA ASP A 170 1.23 -13.90 16.59
C ASP A 170 2.75 -13.78 16.49
N VAL A 171 3.27 -13.32 15.34
CA VAL A 171 4.71 -13.11 15.16
C VAL A 171 5.22 -11.97 16.05
N ALA A 172 4.41 -10.94 16.30
CA ALA A 172 4.77 -9.87 17.21
C ALA A 172 4.89 -10.37 18.65
N ALA A 173 4.04 -11.28 19.10
CA ALA A 173 4.09 -11.87 20.43
C ALA A 173 5.37 -12.70 20.65
N GLU A 174 5.84 -13.40 19.61
CA GLU A 174 7.12 -14.14 19.64
C GLU A 174 8.35 -13.22 19.78
N HIS A 175 8.24 -11.97 19.36
CA HIS A 175 9.36 -11.01 19.26
C HIS A 175 9.04 -9.64 19.88
N LEU A 176 8.22 -9.61 20.93
CA LEU A 176 7.62 -8.37 21.43
C LEU A 176 8.68 -7.35 21.87
N ASP A 177 9.75 -7.80 22.51
CA ASP A 177 10.82 -6.93 22.99
C ASP A 177 11.59 -6.27 21.83
N GLU A 178 11.90 -7.03 20.77
CA GLU A 178 12.56 -6.50 19.58
C GLU A 178 11.65 -5.52 18.82
N VAL A 179 10.35 -5.84 18.72
CA VAL A 179 9.34 -4.96 18.12
C VAL A 179 9.29 -3.64 18.88
N LYS A 180 9.19 -3.67 20.22
CA LYS A 180 9.19 -2.48 21.07
C LYS A 180 10.45 -1.64 20.92
N LYS A 181 11.63 -2.28 20.97
CA LYS A 181 12.92 -1.59 20.79
C LYS A 181 13.01 -0.90 19.43
N LEU A 182 12.61 -1.58 18.36
CA LEU A 182 12.69 -1.03 17.02
C LEU A 182 11.68 0.12 16.81
N ILE A 183 10.47 0.02 17.35
CA ILE A 183 9.50 1.13 17.31
C ILE A 183 10.00 2.32 18.11
N ALA A 184 10.54 2.10 19.30
CA ALA A 184 11.12 3.16 20.14
C ALA A 184 12.28 3.88 19.42
N LEU A 185 13.05 3.15 18.62
CA LEU A 185 14.10 3.74 17.76
C LEU A 185 13.49 4.58 16.62
N MET A 186 12.38 4.14 16.02
CA MET A 186 11.77 4.80 14.86
C MET A 186 10.91 6.02 15.23
N GLN A 187 10.21 5.99 16.36
CA GLN A 187 9.25 7.02 16.79
C GLN A 187 9.84 8.45 16.81
N PRO A 188 11.04 8.70 17.37
CA PRO A 188 11.64 10.04 17.36
C PRO A 188 11.87 10.60 15.96
N HIS A 189 12.28 9.73 15.02
CA HIS A 189 12.47 10.12 13.62
C HIS A 189 11.12 10.43 12.94
N LEU A 190 10.10 9.59 13.16
CA LEU A 190 8.75 9.83 12.64
C LEU A 190 8.16 11.14 13.19
N LYS A 191 8.34 11.41 14.49
CA LYS A 191 7.96 12.66 15.15
C LYS A 191 8.61 13.87 14.49
N THR A 192 9.93 13.80 14.30
CA THR A 192 10.71 14.87 13.65
C THR A 192 10.27 15.12 12.21
N VAL A 193 10.03 14.05 11.44
CA VAL A 193 9.55 14.15 10.05
C VAL A 193 8.16 14.79 10.01
N LEU A 194 7.24 14.40 10.90
CA LEU A 194 5.91 14.99 10.99
C LEU A 194 5.99 16.49 11.30
N ALA A 195 6.76 16.88 12.33
CA ALA A 195 6.96 18.28 12.72
C ALA A 195 7.49 19.11 11.55
N ARG A 196 8.51 18.60 10.84
CA ARG A 196 9.07 19.27 9.66
C ARG A 196 8.07 19.39 8.50
N GLN A 197 7.37 18.31 8.15
CA GLN A 197 6.46 18.28 6.99
C GLN A 197 5.15 19.05 7.20
N ARG A 198 4.80 19.34 8.46
CA ARG A 198 3.57 20.00 8.84
C ARG A 198 3.82 21.21 9.75
N ARG A 199 5.02 21.79 9.69
CA ARG A 199 5.45 22.93 10.52
C ARG A 199 4.48 24.11 10.47
N ASP A 200 3.85 24.37 9.33
CA ASP A 200 2.91 25.49 9.13
C ASP A 200 1.60 25.35 9.93
N TYR A 201 1.35 24.18 10.54
CA TYR A 201 0.29 23.96 11.53
C TYR A 201 0.72 24.30 12.98
N GLY A 202 1.97 24.75 13.18
CA GLY A 202 2.54 25.12 14.47
C GLY A 202 2.72 23.93 15.41
N ILE A 203 3.23 22.82 14.90
CA ILE A 203 3.40 21.56 15.65
C ILE A 203 4.56 21.63 16.65
N ASP A 204 5.70 22.17 16.20
CA ASP A 204 6.93 22.35 16.95
C ASP A 204 7.59 23.63 16.47
N GLU A 205 7.15 24.76 17.02
CA GLU A 205 7.58 26.10 16.58
C GLU A 205 9.01 26.44 17.02
N GLU A 206 9.53 25.73 18.03
CA GLU A 206 10.89 25.88 18.52
C GLU A 206 11.90 25.24 17.56
N THR A 207 11.64 24.01 17.13
CA THR A 207 12.55 23.26 16.25
C THR A 207 12.32 23.56 14.77
N PHE A 208 11.05 23.77 14.38
CA PHE A 208 10.63 24.01 13.00
C PHE A 208 9.69 25.21 12.94
N PRO A 209 10.23 26.45 12.94
CA PRO A 209 9.42 27.65 12.87
C PRO A 209 8.55 27.66 11.61
N MET A 210 7.37 28.28 11.71
CA MET A 210 6.43 28.41 10.60
C MET A 210 7.01 29.39 9.57
N ASP A 211 7.02 28.99 8.30
CA ASP A 211 7.38 29.89 7.19
C ASP A 211 6.13 30.57 6.64
N TYR A 212 5.02 29.82 6.58
CA TYR A 212 3.73 30.30 6.06
C TYR A 212 2.60 29.78 6.95
N PRO A 213 2.33 30.41 8.11
CA PRO A 213 1.29 29.94 9.03
C PRO A 213 -0.04 29.73 8.32
N VAL A 214 -0.67 28.57 8.50
CA VAL A 214 -1.95 28.24 7.83
C VAL A 214 -3.04 29.29 8.11
N ARG A 215 -3.02 29.91 9.30
CA ARG A 215 -3.93 30.99 9.70
C ARG A 215 -3.81 32.26 8.87
N GLU A 216 -2.66 32.48 8.24
CA GLU A 216 -2.41 33.65 7.39
C GLU A 216 -2.73 33.35 5.92
N GLN A 217 -2.91 32.07 5.56
CA GLN A 217 -3.20 31.64 4.19
C GLN A 217 -4.68 31.75 3.81
N ALA A 218 -5.59 31.82 4.80
CA ALA A 218 -7.02 31.92 4.57
C ALA A 218 -7.71 32.81 5.63
N GLY A 219 -8.63 33.68 5.19
CA GLY A 219 -9.44 34.51 6.09
C GLY A 219 -10.46 33.70 6.91
N ASP A 220 -10.86 32.53 6.42
CA ASP A 220 -11.65 31.53 7.13
C ASP A 220 -11.00 30.15 6.93
N ILE A 221 -10.20 29.74 7.92
CA ILE A 221 -9.45 28.48 7.88
C ILE A 221 -10.36 27.24 7.94
N ASP A 222 -11.58 27.38 8.45
CA ASP A 222 -12.51 26.26 8.61
C ASP A 222 -13.53 26.21 7.47
N GLY A 223 -13.80 27.34 6.83
CA GLY A 223 -14.56 27.42 5.57
C GLY A 223 -13.73 27.19 4.31
N THR A 224 -12.40 27.21 4.41
CA THR A 224 -11.52 26.92 3.26
C THR A 224 -11.20 25.43 3.18
N PRO A 225 -11.64 24.72 2.13
CA PRO A 225 -11.35 23.30 2.00
C PRO A 225 -9.85 23.06 1.85
N VAL A 226 -9.33 22.07 2.58
CA VAL A 226 -7.93 21.66 2.49
C VAL A 226 -7.74 20.85 1.21
N HIS A 227 -7.51 21.52 0.10
CA HIS A 227 -7.09 20.84 -1.13
C HIS A 227 -5.63 20.42 -1.00
N ASN A 228 -5.40 19.21 -0.51
CA ASN A 228 -4.07 18.65 -0.45
C ASN A 228 -3.62 18.13 -1.82
N ILE A 229 -3.53 19.04 -2.80
CA ILE A 229 -3.18 18.75 -4.19
C ILE A 229 -1.86 17.99 -4.29
N GLY A 230 -0.90 18.24 -3.38
CA GLY A 230 0.34 17.47 -3.31
C GLY A 230 0.10 15.99 -3.01
N MET A 231 -0.70 15.69 -1.99
CA MET A 231 -1.12 14.34 -1.66
C MET A 231 -2.02 13.74 -2.75
N GLU A 232 -3.00 14.49 -3.26
CA GLU A 232 -3.88 14.07 -4.35
C GLU A 232 -3.12 13.78 -5.65
N ARG A 233 -2.07 14.55 -5.99
CA ARG A 233 -1.21 14.28 -7.15
C ARG A 233 -0.33 13.04 -6.93
N GLN A 234 0.14 12.81 -5.70
CA GLN A 234 0.78 11.55 -5.35
C GLN A 234 -0.21 10.38 -5.53
N CYS A 235 -1.48 10.52 -5.11
CA CYS A 235 -2.55 9.55 -5.39
C CYS A 235 -2.77 9.37 -6.90
N GLY A 236 -2.91 10.47 -7.64
CA GLY A 236 -3.28 10.46 -9.06
C GLY A 236 -2.21 9.83 -9.93
N LYS A 237 -0.93 9.98 -9.60
CA LYS A 237 0.18 9.31 -10.29
C LYS A 237 0.17 7.81 -10.06
N VAL A 238 -0.23 7.36 -8.87
CA VAL A 238 -0.43 5.94 -8.56
C VAL A 238 -1.63 5.40 -9.31
N ASP A 239 -2.79 6.07 -9.24
CA ASP A 239 -4.01 5.69 -9.97
C ASP A 239 -3.79 5.62 -11.49
N TYR A 240 -3.06 6.58 -12.07
CA TYR A 240 -2.69 6.58 -13.49
C TYR A 240 -1.86 5.33 -13.86
N ARG A 241 -0.86 4.99 -13.05
CA ARG A 241 -0.02 3.80 -13.27
C ARG A 241 -0.82 2.50 -13.16
N LEU A 242 -1.78 2.46 -12.24
CA LEU A 242 -2.62 1.28 -11.98
C LEU A 242 -3.70 1.09 -13.05
N LYS A 243 -4.28 2.18 -13.57
CA LYS A 243 -5.15 2.14 -14.76
C LYS A 243 -4.40 1.65 -15.99
N LYS A 244 -3.20 2.16 -16.25
CA LYS A 244 -2.36 1.71 -17.37
C LYS A 244 -2.02 0.22 -17.30
N LEU A 245 -1.88 -0.35 -16.09
CA LEU A 245 -1.67 -1.79 -15.92
C LEU A 245 -2.94 -2.61 -16.18
N ALA A 246 -4.12 -2.07 -15.88
CA ALA A 246 -5.40 -2.71 -16.19
C ALA A 246 -5.62 -2.84 -17.71
N ASP A 247 -5.30 -1.80 -18.46
CA ASP A 247 -5.44 -1.80 -19.91
C ASP A 247 -4.50 -2.81 -20.58
N VAL A 248 -3.38 -3.15 -19.93
CA VAL A 248 -2.44 -4.18 -20.39
C VAL A 248 -2.93 -5.60 -20.05
N SER A 249 -3.73 -5.78 -18.97
CA SER A 249 -4.25 -7.11 -18.59
C SER A 249 -5.44 -7.59 -19.42
N TRP A 250 -6.17 -6.68 -20.09
CA TRP A 250 -7.32 -7.03 -20.94
C TRP A 250 -6.96 -7.39 -22.39
N GLY A 251 -5.68 -7.31 -22.77
CA GLY A 251 -5.18 -7.79 -24.07
C GLY A 251 -4.83 -9.28 -24.11
N LEU A 252 -5.13 -10.06 -23.06
CA LEU A 252 -4.84 -11.50 -22.98
C LEU A 252 -6.10 -12.39 -23.03
N THR A 253 -7.26 -11.81 -23.32
CA THR A 253 -8.47 -12.52 -23.73
C THR A 253 -8.75 -12.28 -25.21
N ASP A 254 -7.75 -12.46 -26.08
CA ASP A 254 -8.03 -12.73 -27.47
C ASP A 254 -8.31 -14.22 -27.63
N HIS A 255 -9.57 -14.48 -27.95
CA HIS A 255 -10.09 -15.77 -28.35
C HIS A 255 -9.15 -16.45 -29.37
N VAL A 256 -8.55 -17.57 -28.97
CA VAL A 256 -8.22 -18.63 -29.93
C VAL A 256 -9.54 -19.24 -30.38
N ALA A 257 -10.23 -18.54 -31.28
CA ALA A 257 -11.23 -19.16 -32.13
C ALA A 257 -10.45 -19.98 -33.15
N ILE A 258 -10.37 -21.29 -32.90
CA ILE A 258 -9.97 -22.27 -33.91
C ILE A 258 -10.96 -22.11 -35.07
N ARG A 259 -10.56 -21.40 -36.13
CA ARG A 259 -11.32 -21.39 -37.38
C ARG A 259 -11.11 -22.74 -38.06
N PRO A 260 -12.17 -23.47 -38.43
CA PRO A 260 -12.01 -24.63 -39.29
C PRO A 260 -11.51 -24.17 -40.67
N PRO A 261 -10.76 -25.01 -41.40
CA PRO A 261 -10.16 -24.62 -42.67
C PRO A 261 -11.26 -24.31 -43.69
N GLN A 262 -11.28 -23.06 -44.17
CA GLN A 262 -12.12 -22.69 -45.31
C GLN A 262 -11.41 -23.14 -46.60
N GLY A 263 -12.11 -23.95 -47.39
CA GLY A 263 -11.73 -24.30 -48.75
C GLY A 263 -11.72 -23.07 -49.67
N PRO A 264 -11.14 -23.20 -50.87
CA PRO A 264 -10.86 -22.06 -51.72
C PRO A 264 -12.14 -21.59 -52.40
N GLN A 265 -12.43 -20.29 -52.38
CA GLN A 265 -13.02 -19.62 -53.54
C GLN A 265 -13.04 -18.09 -53.47
N ALA A 266 -12.61 -17.54 -54.61
CA ALA A 266 -13.03 -16.33 -55.32
C ALA A 266 -12.75 -14.93 -54.71
N GLU A 267 -11.79 -14.25 -55.34
CA GLU A 267 -11.77 -12.78 -55.44
C GLU A 267 -13.07 -12.29 -56.12
N PRO A 268 -13.57 -11.10 -55.75
CA PRO A 268 -13.32 -9.98 -56.67
C PRO A 268 -13.18 -8.58 -56.03
N GLN A 269 -12.34 -7.80 -56.73
CA GLN A 269 -12.49 -6.41 -57.17
C GLN A 269 -12.49 -5.23 -56.19
N GLN A 270 -11.58 -4.32 -56.53
CA GLN A 270 -11.39 -2.95 -56.08
C GLN A 270 -12.64 -2.08 -56.22
N GLU A 271 -12.84 -1.18 -55.26
CA GLU A 271 -13.36 0.15 -55.56
C GLU A 271 -12.62 1.23 -54.77
N VAL A 272 -12.13 2.21 -55.52
CA VAL A 272 -11.47 3.44 -55.09
C VAL A 272 -12.55 4.50 -54.87
N LYS A 273 -12.47 5.28 -53.77
CA LYS A 273 -12.93 6.68 -53.76
C LYS A 273 -12.33 7.50 -52.62
N ASN A 274 -11.47 8.45 -53.04
CA ASN A 274 -11.26 9.82 -52.58
C ASN A 274 -12.32 10.37 -51.59
N GLN A 275 -12.06 11.31 -50.66
CA GLN A 275 -11.47 12.64 -50.87
C GLN A 275 -11.41 13.41 -49.51
N TYR A 276 -10.33 14.20 -49.28
CA TYR A 276 -10.20 15.55 -48.66
C TYR A 276 -11.30 16.09 -47.70
N MET A 277 -11.07 16.82 -46.59
CA MET A 277 -10.26 18.03 -46.32
C MET A 277 -10.17 18.28 -44.78
N ARG A 278 -9.02 18.66 -44.22
CA ARG A 278 -8.63 20.02 -43.73
C ARG A 278 -9.67 20.82 -42.91
N SER A 279 -9.28 21.14 -41.66
CA SER A 279 -9.37 22.48 -41.02
C SER A 279 -8.61 22.40 -39.68
N ASN A 280 -7.38 22.92 -39.60
CA ASN A 280 -7.01 24.25 -39.09
C ASN A 280 -7.82 24.71 -37.87
N PHE A 281 -7.17 24.78 -36.70
CA PHE A 281 -7.40 25.84 -35.73
C PHE A 281 -6.07 26.23 -35.06
N TYR A 282 -5.89 27.55 -35.00
CA TYR A 282 -4.95 28.28 -34.17
C TYR A 282 -5.13 27.96 -32.68
#